data_AF-A0A845LXU5-F1
#
_entry.id   AF-A0A845LXU5-F1
#
_cell.length_a   1.000
_cell.length_b   1.000
_cell.length_c   1.000
_cell.angle_alpha   90.00
_cell.angle_beta   90.00
_cell.angle_gamma   90.00
#
_symmetry.space_group_name_H-M   'P 1'
#
loop_
_entity.id
_entity.type
_entity.pdbx_description
1 polymer ?
#
loop_
_entity_poly.entity_id
_entity_poly.type
_entity_poly.pdbx_seq_one_letter_code
_entity_poly.pdbx_strand_id
1 'polypeptide(L)'
;MINQFKTNRVITMNLTVFYGTPLSKMVERGEFVPPSSKERLEEVRTLLETLETTERIIFDTTHPTNIIKIKGTLPEDQARLIHEVERFISKGIVFV
;
A
#
# COMPACT_ATOMS: atom_id res chain seq x y z
N MET A 1 14.18 -4.84 5.18
CA MET A 1 13.60 -6.07 5.78
C MET A 1 12.92 -6.96 4.75
N ILE A 2 11.96 -6.48 3.93
CA ILE A 2 11.25 -7.35 2.95
C ILE A 2 12.22 -7.99 1.93
N ASN A 3 13.18 -7.23 1.39
CA ASN A 3 14.19 -7.73 0.43
C ASN A 3 15.10 -8.85 1.00
N GLN A 4 15.04 -9.15 2.29
CA GLN A 4 15.81 -10.26 2.90
C GLN A 4 15.06 -11.60 2.82
N PHE A 5 13.78 -11.60 2.44
CA PHE A 5 12.95 -12.80 2.36
C PHE A 5 12.81 -13.28 0.92
N LYS A 6 12.90 -14.60 0.72
CA LYS A 6 12.48 -15.25 -0.52
C LYS A 6 11.01 -15.65 -0.40
N THR A 7 10.15 -15.01 -1.18
CA THR A 7 8.71 -15.26 -1.20
C THR A 7 8.20 -15.33 -2.64
N ASN A 8 7.09 -16.01 -2.87
CA ASN A 8 6.39 -15.98 -4.16
C ASN A 8 5.32 -14.87 -4.22
N ARG A 9 5.04 -14.19 -3.09
CA ARG A 9 3.97 -13.21 -3.00
C ARG A 9 4.20 -12.18 -1.91
N VAL A 10 3.85 -10.93 -2.21
CA VAL A 10 3.70 -9.82 -1.28
C VAL A 10 2.26 -9.33 -1.37
N ILE A 11 1.51 -9.45 -0.28
CA ILE A 11 0.16 -8.89 -0.14
C ILE A 11 0.24 -7.72 0.82
N THR A 12 -0.20 -6.55 0.38
CA THR A 12 -0.22 -5.37 1.25
C THR A 12 -1.55 -5.25 1.98
N MET A 13 -1.51 -4.72 3.19
CA MET A 13 -2.68 -4.35 3.96
C MET A 13 -2.43 -2.99 4.56
N ASN A 14 -3.33 -2.06 4.26
CA ASN A 14 -3.31 -0.75 4.87
C ASN A 14 -3.92 -0.82 6.29
N LEU A 15 -3.33 -0.10 7.25
CA LEU A 15 -3.83 -0.03 8.62
C LEU A 15 -5.21 0.62 8.65
N THR A 16 -6.18 -0.04 9.28
CA THR A 16 -7.54 0.48 9.49
C THR A 16 -7.78 0.68 10.98
N VAL A 17 -8.19 1.90 11.34
CA VAL A 17 -8.57 2.23 12.73
C VAL A 17 -10.02 1.80 12.94
N PHE A 18 -10.23 0.76 13.74
CA PHE A 18 -11.57 0.31 14.10
C PHE A 18 -12.07 0.98 15.38
N TYR A 19 -13.35 1.36 15.40
CA TYR A 19 -13.99 1.98 16.56
C TYR A 19 -13.86 1.12 17.82
N GLY A 20 -13.59 1.76 18.96
CA GLY A 20 -13.46 1.12 20.26
C GLY A 20 -12.10 0.46 20.54
N THR A 21 -11.18 0.44 19.56
CA THR A 21 -9.83 -0.10 19.76
C THR A 21 -8.94 0.88 20.53
N PRO A 22 -7.84 0.41 21.16
CA PRO A 22 -6.84 1.31 21.74
C PRO A 22 -6.32 2.33 20.72
N LEU A 23 -6.13 1.90 19.47
CA LEU A 23 -5.68 2.78 18.38
C LEU A 23 -6.70 3.89 18.08
N SER A 24 -8.01 3.60 18.07
CA SER A 24 -9.02 4.66 17.86
C SER A 24 -9.00 5.69 18.98
N LYS A 25 -8.80 5.27 20.23
CA LYS A 25 -8.65 6.19 21.36
C LYS A 25 -7.37 7.04 21.26
N MET A 26 -6.28 6.49 20.71
CA MET A 26 -5.06 7.26 20.45
C MET A 26 -5.30 8.32 19.38
N VAL A 27 -6.06 7.99 18.32
CA VAL A 27 -6.46 8.95 17.28
C VAL A 27 -7.31 10.07 17.86
N GLU A 28 -8.32 9.74 18.67
CA GLU A 28 -9.18 10.71 19.35
C GLU A 28 -8.40 11.67 20.27
N ARG A 29 -7.33 11.17 20.92
CA ARG A 29 -6.44 11.99 21.76
C ARG A 29 -5.35 12.74 20.98
N GLY A 30 -5.25 12.55 19.67
CA GLY A 30 -4.20 13.14 18.83
C GLY A 30 -2.81 12.52 19.03
N GLU A 31 -2.70 11.38 19.72
CA GLU A 31 -1.45 10.64 19.93
C GLU A 31 -1.03 9.83 18.71
N PHE A 32 -1.97 9.54 17.81
CA PHE A 32 -1.72 8.89 16.53
C PHE A 32 -2.47 9.63 15.42
N VAL A 33 -1.75 10.01 14.36
CA VAL A 33 -2.34 10.63 13.18
C VAL A 33 -2.30 9.60 12.05
N PRO A 34 -3.45 9.06 11.60
CA PRO A 34 -3.49 8.17 10.46
C PRO A 34 -2.99 8.87 9.19
N PRO A 35 -2.28 8.15 8.30
CA PRO A 35 -1.84 8.72 7.05
C PRO A 35 -3.05 9.05 6.16
N SER A 36 -2.95 10.16 5.43
CA SER A 36 -3.91 10.53 4.40
C SER A 36 -3.94 9.50 3.27
N SER A 37 -5.00 9.53 2.46
CA SER A 37 -5.10 8.68 1.28
C SER A 37 -3.92 8.85 0.31
N LYS A 38 -3.37 10.07 0.23
CA LYS A 38 -2.22 10.37 -0.61
C LYS A 38 -0.96 9.71 -0.06
N GLU A 39 -0.67 9.88 1.23
CA GLU A 39 0.50 9.27 1.88
C GLU A 39 0.48 7.75 1.76
N ARG A 40 -0.68 7.12 1.94
CA ARG A 40 -0.85 5.66 1.78
C ARG A 40 -0.57 5.18 0.34
N LEU A 41 -0.90 5.98 -0.66
CA LEU A 41 -0.56 5.68 -2.06
C LEU A 41 0.94 5.89 -2.32
N GLU A 42 1.54 6.92 -1.74
CA GLU A 42 2.99 7.17 -1.81
C GLU A 42 3.80 6.04 -1.15
N GLU A 43 3.31 5.46 -0.07
CA GLU A 43 3.89 4.25 0.55
C GLU A 43 3.87 3.05 -0.40
N VAL A 44 2.74 2.79 -1.08
CA VAL A 44 2.64 1.70 -2.07
C VAL A 44 3.59 1.94 -3.25
N ARG A 45 3.68 3.18 -3.74
CA ARG A 45 4.63 3.55 -4.81
C ARG A 45 6.06 3.29 -4.37
N THR A 46 6.43 3.79 -3.18
CA THR A 46 7.77 3.62 -2.60
C THR A 46 8.12 2.14 -2.41
N LEU A 47 7.16 1.32 -1.95
CA LEU A 47 7.36 -0.11 -1.82
C LEU A 47 7.62 -0.76 -3.19
N LEU A 48 6.83 -0.44 -4.22
CA LEU A 48 7.05 -0.94 -5.58
C LEU A 48 8.40 -0.50 -6.16
N GLU A 49 8.86 0.72 -5.88
CA GLU A 49 10.15 1.25 -6.34
C GLU A 49 11.36 0.60 -5.65
N THR A 50 11.21 0.18 -4.39
CA THR A 50 12.31 -0.29 -3.53
C THR A 50 12.34 -1.80 -3.32
N LEU A 51 11.31 -2.53 -3.76
CA LEU A 51 11.32 -3.98 -3.77
C LEU A 51 12.37 -4.49 -4.77
N GLU A 52 13.40 -5.13 -4.23
CA GLU A 52 14.43 -5.78 -5.02
C GLU A 52 14.01 -7.23 -5.25
N THR A 53 13.69 -7.56 -6.51
CA THR A 53 13.19 -8.88 -6.86
C THR A 53 14.10 -9.51 -7.91
N THR A 54 14.80 -10.57 -7.53
CA THR A 54 15.57 -11.41 -8.46
C THR A 54 14.73 -12.54 -9.06
N GLU A 55 13.61 -12.85 -8.41
CA GLU A 55 12.67 -13.92 -8.76
C GLU A 55 11.29 -13.33 -9.02
N ARG A 56 10.45 -14.07 -9.76
CA ARG A 56 9.07 -13.66 -10.00
C ARG A 56 8.26 -13.68 -8.71
N ILE A 57 7.70 -12.54 -8.33
CA ILE A 57 6.81 -12.43 -7.17
C ILE A 57 5.48 -11.80 -7.54
N ILE A 58 4.40 -12.26 -6.91
CA ILE A 58 3.08 -11.64 -7.09
C ILE A 58 2.93 -10.50 -6.09
N PHE A 59 2.72 -9.28 -6.59
CA PHE A 59 2.36 -8.12 -5.78
C PHE A 59 0.85 -7.92 -5.82
N ASP A 60 0.21 -7.76 -4.65
CA ASP A 60 -1.24 -7.78 -4.52
C ASP A 60 -1.73 -6.78 -3.46
N THR A 61 -2.51 -5.78 -3.89
CA THR A 61 -3.16 -4.81 -2.99
C THR A 61 -4.67 -5.07 -2.86
N THR A 62 -5.18 -6.22 -3.30
CA THR A 62 -6.63 -6.45 -3.39
C THR A 62 -7.34 -6.66 -2.04
N HIS A 63 -6.59 -6.72 -0.93
CA HIS A 63 -7.17 -6.74 0.41
C HIS A 63 -8.12 -5.55 0.65
N PRO A 64 -9.29 -5.72 1.28
CA PRO A 64 -10.33 -4.68 1.39
C PRO A 64 -9.91 -3.37 2.04
N THR A 65 -8.83 -3.36 2.82
CA THR A 65 -8.36 -2.16 3.52
C THR A 65 -7.48 -1.25 2.68
N ASN A 66 -7.01 -1.70 1.51
CA ASN A 66 -6.23 -0.86 0.60
C ASN A 66 -7.12 0.08 -0.22
N ILE A 67 -6.57 1.24 -0.55
CA ILE A 67 -7.27 2.30 -1.31
C ILE A 67 -7.50 1.89 -2.77
N ILE A 68 -6.52 1.21 -3.37
CA ILE A 68 -6.57 0.77 -4.76
C ILE A 68 -6.37 -0.73 -4.83
N LYS A 69 -6.95 -1.34 -5.87
CA LYS A 69 -6.86 -2.77 -6.14
C LYS A 69 -6.03 -2.98 -7.39
N ILE A 70 -4.73 -3.13 -7.22
CA ILE A 70 -3.78 -3.43 -8.29
C ILE A 70 -3.09 -4.76 -7.99
N LYS A 71 -2.74 -5.47 -9.06
CA LYS A 71 -2.08 -6.78 -8.97
C LYS A 71 -1.20 -6.99 -10.19
N GLY A 72 -0.05 -7.61 -9.96
CA GLY A 72 0.90 -7.92 -11.03
C GLY A 72 2.01 -8.83 -10.55
N THR A 73 2.88 -9.21 -11.49
CA THR A 73 4.07 -9.99 -11.23
C THR A 73 5.29 -9.10 -11.35
N LEU A 74 6.10 -8.99 -10.30
CA LEU A 74 7.37 -8.27 -10.34
C LEU A 74 8.49 -9.23 -10.78
N PRO A 75 9.48 -8.74 -11.56
CA PRO A 75 9.66 -7.34 -11.96
C PRO A 75 8.86 -6.92 -13.22
N GLU A 76 8.19 -7.85 -13.92
CA GLU A 76 7.65 -7.60 -15.26
C GLU A 76 6.57 -6.50 -15.29
N ASP A 77 5.72 -6.44 -14.28
CA ASP A 77 4.63 -5.47 -14.15
C ASP A 77 5.02 -4.22 -13.35
N GLN A 78 6.27 -4.09 -12.86
CA GLN A 78 6.65 -3.07 -11.88
C GLN A 78 6.35 -1.64 -12.38
N ALA A 79 6.79 -1.31 -13.59
CA ALA A 79 6.55 0.01 -14.19
C ALA A 79 5.06 0.29 -14.41
N ARG A 80 4.29 -0.73 -14.83
CA ARG A 80 2.83 -0.62 -15.00
C ARG A 80 2.14 -0.34 -13.66
N LEU A 81 2.52 -1.07 -12.61
CA LEU A 81 1.94 -0.92 -11.28
C LEU A 81 2.27 0.46 -10.69
N ILE A 82 3.51 0.93 -10.80
CA ILE A 82 3.91 2.28 -10.37
C ILE A 82 3.08 3.34 -11.10
N HIS A 83 2.97 3.24 -12.42
CA HIS A 83 2.17 4.18 -13.21
C HIS A 83 0.68 4.16 -12.80
N GLU A 84 0.12 2.99 -12.48
CA GLU A 84 -1.24 2.90 -11.95
C GLU A 84 -1.40 3.66 -10.63
N VAL A 85 -0.47 3.50 -9.68
CA VAL A 85 -0.46 4.23 -8.40
C VAL A 85 -0.37 5.73 -8.63
N GLU A 86 0.53 6.19 -9.51
CA GLU A 86 0.72 7.60 -9.83
C GLU A 86 -0.54 8.24 -10.39
N ARG A 87 -1.26 7.53 -11.30
CA ARG A 87 -2.54 8.03 -11.81
C ARG A 87 -3.56 8.27 -10.69
N PHE A 88 -3.58 7.45 -9.65
CA PHE A 88 -4.47 7.63 -8.51
C PHE A 88 -4.04 8.80 -7.61
N ILE A 89 -2.73 8.99 -7.42
CA ILE A 89 -2.18 10.16 -6.70
C ILE A 89 -2.57 11.45 -7.43
N SER A 90 -2.38 11.52 -8.76
CA SER A 90 -2.66 12.73 -9.54
C SER A 90 -4.15 13.07 -9.65
N LYS A 91 -5.05 12.08 -9.65
CA LYS A 91 -6.49 12.30 -9.79
C LYS A 91 -7.15 12.89 -8.54
N GLY A 92 -6.50 12.80 -7.37
CA GLY A 92 -7.09 13.18 -6.09
C GLY A 92 -8.32 12.33 -5.78
N ILE A 93 -8.14 11.20 -5.09
CA ILE A 93 -9.28 10.38 -4.69
C ILE A 93 -10.05 11.10 -3.56
N VAL A 94 -11.24 11.61 -3.90
CA VAL A 94 -12.23 12.05 -2.90
C VAL A 94 -13.08 10.84 -2.55
N PHE A 95 -13.03 10.41 -1.29
CA PHE A 95 -13.98 9.44 -0.76
C PHE A 95 -15.26 10.18 -0.37
N VAL A 96 -16.41 9.67 -0.83
CA VAL A 96 -17.74 10.01 -0.30
C VAL A 96 -18.03 9.09 0.88
#